data_AF-A0A836RP72-F1
#
_entry.id   AF-A0A836RP72-F1
#
_cell.length_a   1.000
_cell.length_b   1.000
_cell.length_c   1.000
_cell.angle_alpha   90.00
_cell.angle_beta   90.00
_cell.angle_gamma   90.00
#
_symmetry.space_group_name_H-M   'P 1'
#
loop_
_entity.id
_entity.type
_entity.pdbx_description
1 polymer ?
#
loop_
_entity_poly.entity_id
_entity_poly.type
_entity_poly.pdbx_seq_one_letter_code
_entity_poly.pdbx_strand_id
1 'polypeptide(L)'
;SIQNLSLKRRNSKVNLRGDVDIKKRSYKIDGSGRVYGPDLEPFFSGLKGHIDIRLAADGSLPRMKYYAEIRLREGAYGDLSDLSLDVRIKPDSLQIDDMRFKIRESDFRIAGRVINFKSPDAVLTLRSKKLNLDQLPGGKGEGGKRQVLPISKGRVEFDIGHLIIQGNDLTQVKGAALYQNNRFQIQRVQFQAYGGKGSGKGEIDLSQRPPYQFEVRARDLDARRLFQKFLGISNITGKFRTRLKTEGIGFGPEDIRRNLSCDGYIALLKGEIRDFGFTNKLLEWLKITKEGRFPYKDINATIKIRKGKVRFDDVLVQTRTADYLLFGTLGFDGRIDYRITVTFNREVSKRLKRLHADWLFYTDPRGRVVIDIFAKGTITRPRFSLDKKRIQMRIKKKIRGNWEKKKQDIIKKVKGLFG
;
A
#
# COMPACT_ATOMS: atom_id res chain seq x y z
N SER A 1 57.64 1.77 -19.46
CA SER A 1 56.88 3.02 -19.62
C SER A 1 56.00 2.90 -20.86
N ILE A 2 54.69 3.12 -20.71
CA ILE A 2 53.69 3.25 -21.77
C ILE A 2 53.51 4.74 -22.01
N GLN A 3 54.24 5.31 -22.95
CA GLN A 3 54.19 6.77 -23.16
C GLN A 3 52.90 7.23 -23.84
N ASN A 4 52.34 6.43 -24.78
CA ASN A 4 51.11 6.72 -25.52
C ASN A 4 50.57 5.46 -26.24
N LEU A 5 49.73 4.67 -25.59
CA LEU A 5 49.03 3.57 -26.26
C LEU A 5 47.64 4.06 -26.70
N SER A 6 47.41 4.20 -28.01
CA SER A 6 46.10 4.52 -28.58
C SER A 6 45.51 3.29 -29.25
N LEU A 7 44.38 2.80 -28.75
CA LEU A 7 43.62 1.69 -29.32
C LEU A 7 42.42 2.27 -30.07
N LYS A 8 42.31 1.97 -31.35
CA LYS A 8 41.16 2.37 -32.19
C LYS A 8 40.50 1.12 -32.77
N ARG A 9 39.18 1.06 -32.69
CA ARG A 9 38.37 0.01 -33.33
C ARG A 9 37.06 0.63 -33.77
N ARG A 10 36.76 0.63 -35.07
CA ARG A 10 35.53 1.21 -35.66
C ARG A 10 35.24 2.61 -35.12
N ASN A 11 34.20 2.75 -34.28
CA ASN A 11 33.72 4.02 -33.71
C ASN A 11 34.28 4.29 -32.30
N SER A 12 35.23 3.46 -31.85
CA SER A 12 35.82 3.48 -30.53
C SER A 12 37.27 3.92 -30.55
N LYS A 13 37.66 4.77 -29.60
CA LYS A 13 39.03 5.23 -29.37
C LYS A 13 39.33 5.28 -27.88
N VAL A 14 40.38 4.60 -27.46
CA VAL A 14 40.91 4.62 -26.10
C VAL A 14 42.37 5.05 -26.15
N ASN A 15 42.75 5.98 -25.28
CA ASN A 15 44.14 6.41 -25.10
C ASN A 15 44.56 6.07 -23.67
N LEU A 16 45.70 5.41 -23.53
CA LEU A 16 46.32 5.03 -22.28
C LEU A 16 47.74 5.60 -22.21
N ARG A 17 48.13 6.09 -21.05
CA ARG A 17 49.49 6.49 -20.70
C ARG A 17 49.82 5.93 -19.33
N GLY A 18 51.07 5.60 -19.07
CA GLY A 18 51.44 5.18 -17.73
C GLY A 18 52.80 4.54 -17.62
N ASP A 19 53.24 4.33 -16.40
CA ASP A 19 54.48 3.64 -16.06
C ASP A 19 54.19 2.36 -15.31
N VAL A 20 54.95 1.31 -15.64
CA VAL A 20 54.83 -0.02 -15.04
C VAL A 20 56.22 -0.44 -14.60
N ASP A 21 56.41 -0.66 -13.30
CA ASP A 21 57.61 -1.24 -12.72
C ASP A 21 57.29 -2.66 -12.25
N ILE A 22 57.72 -3.63 -13.05
CA ILE A 22 57.47 -5.07 -12.84
C ILE A 22 58.20 -5.55 -11.58
N LYS A 23 59.41 -5.04 -11.30
CA LYS A 23 60.21 -5.46 -10.15
C LYS A 23 59.58 -4.98 -8.84
N LYS A 24 59.11 -3.73 -8.81
CA LYS A 24 58.45 -3.14 -7.63
C LYS A 24 56.95 -3.46 -7.56
N ARG A 25 56.40 -4.16 -8.57
CA ARG A 25 54.97 -4.43 -8.73
C ARG A 25 54.12 -3.16 -8.58
N SER A 26 54.62 -2.04 -9.11
CA SER A 26 53.98 -0.72 -9.03
C SER A 26 53.59 -0.21 -10.41
N TYR A 27 52.44 0.47 -10.49
CA TYR A 27 51.84 0.92 -11.73
C TYR A 27 51.30 2.33 -11.54
N LYS A 28 51.44 3.20 -12.54
CA LYS A 28 50.75 4.48 -12.64
C LYS A 28 50.15 4.58 -14.03
N ILE A 29 48.84 4.42 -14.19
CA ILE A 29 48.17 4.36 -15.49
C ILE A 29 47.03 5.36 -15.52
N ASP A 30 47.03 6.24 -16.52
CA ASP A 30 45.96 7.18 -16.83
C ASP A 30 45.39 6.87 -18.22
N GLY A 31 44.07 6.83 -18.31
CA GLY A 31 43.36 6.43 -19.51
C GLY A 31 42.14 7.28 -19.76
N SER A 32 41.85 7.57 -21.02
CA SER A 32 40.55 8.09 -21.42
C SER A 32 40.13 7.54 -22.77
N GLY A 33 38.84 7.31 -22.97
CA GLY A 33 38.35 6.81 -24.24
C GLY A 33 36.86 6.98 -24.40
N ARG A 34 36.44 7.04 -25.66
CA ARG A 34 35.05 6.89 -26.07
C ARG A 34 34.90 5.55 -26.73
N VAL A 35 33.97 4.74 -26.24
CA VAL A 35 33.75 3.39 -26.76
C VAL A 35 32.29 3.22 -27.14
N TYR A 36 32.06 2.68 -28.32
CA TYR A 36 30.74 2.25 -28.76
C TYR A 36 30.47 0.85 -28.21
N GLY A 37 29.34 0.65 -27.53
CA GLY A 37 29.04 -0.57 -26.77
C GLY A 37 29.33 -1.89 -27.51
N PRO A 38 28.89 -2.08 -28.77
CA PRO A 38 29.19 -3.28 -29.57
C PRO A 38 30.69 -3.56 -29.82
N ASP A 39 31.57 -2.55 -29.73
CA ASP A 39 33.01 -2.76 -29.90
C ASP A 39 33.67 -3.39 -28.65
N LEU A 40 32.93 -3.51 -27.54
CA LEU A 40 33.36 -4.08 -26.26
C LEU A 40 32.96 -5.55 -26.04
N GLU A 41 32.48 -6.24 -27.07
CA GLU A 41 32.26 -7.69 -26.97
C GLU A 41 33.59 -8.43 -26.73
N PRO A 42 33.63 -9.43 -25.82
CA PRO A 42 32.50 -10.00 -25.08
C PRO A 42 32.16 -9.29 -23.76
N PHE A 43 33.00 -8.36 -23.28
CA PHE A 43 32.93 -7.78 -21.93
C PHE A 43 31.61 -7.06 -21.61
N PHE A 44 30.99 -6.42 -22.62
CA PHE A 44 29.69 -5.75 -22.48
C PHE A 44 28.71 -6.19 -23.58
N SER A 45 28.65 -7.50 -23.83
CA SER A 45 27.74 -8.07 -24.84
C SER A 45 26.31 -7.57 -24.66
N GLY A 46 25.70 -7.08 -25.75
CA GLY A 46 24.34 -6.55 -25.76
C GLY A 46 24.17 -5.09 -25.29
N LEU A 47 25.22 -4.45 -24.77
CA LEU A 47 25.17 -3.02 -24.43
C LEU A 47 25.34 -2.17 -25.70
N LYS A 48 24.39 -1.27 -25.95
CA LYS A 48 24.48 -0.23 -26.98
C LYS A 48 24.75 1.12 -26.34
N GLY A 49 25.23 2.08 -27.13
CA GLY A 49 25.45 3.47 -26.72
C GLY A 49 26.92 3.89 -26.70
N HIS A 50 27.16 5.12 -26.26
CA HIS A 50 28.49 5.72 -26.20
C HIS A 50 28.97 5.83 -24.75
N ILE A 51 30.13 5.25 -24.47
CA ILE A 51 30.74 5.22 -23.15
C ILE A 51 31.99 6.08 -23.17
N ASP A 52 31.96 7.20 -22.45
CA ASP A 52 33.17 7.95 -22.13
C ASP A 52 33.73 7.41 -20.81
N ILE A 53 34.98 6.98 -20.81
CA ILE A 53 35.67 6.41 -19.66
C ILE A 53 36.88 7.29 -19.36
N ARG A 54 37.09 7.61 -18.08
CA ARG A 54 38.38 8.07 -17.54
C ARG A 54 38.82 7.14 -16.45
N LEU A 55 40.07 6.71 -16.50
CA LEU A 55 40.66 5.76 -15.55
C LEU A 55 41.98 6.34 -15.06
N ALA A 56 42.21 6.24 -13.76
CA ALA A 56 43.51 6.51 -13.15
C ALA A 56 43.78 5.39 -12.14
N ALA A 57 44.98 4.84 -12.14
CA ALA A 57 45.35 3.77 -11.23
C ALA A 57 46.79 3.96 -10.77
N ASP A 58 47.04 3.88 -9.46
CA ASP A 58 48.33 4.14 -8.83
C ASP A 58 48.56 3.20 -7.62
N GLY A 59 49.81 2.84 -7.36
CA GLY A 59 50.24 2.07 -6.19
C GLY A 59 50.82 0.69 -6.52
N SER A 60 51.00 -0.12 -5.48
CA SER A 60 51.60 -1.46 -5.57
C SER A 60 50.60 -2.55 -5.17
N LEU A 61 50.66 -3.72 -5.80
CA LEU A 61 49.82 -4.86 -5.40
C LEU A 61 50.18 -5.33 -3.97
N PRO A 62 49.19 -5.63 -3.10
CA PRO A 62 47.73 -5.66 -3.34
C PRO A 62 47.00 -4.33 -3.05
N ARG A 63 47.70 -3.25 -2.67
CA ARG A 63 47.13 -1.96 -2.24
C ARG A 63 47.00 -0.95 -3.39
N MET A 64 46.49 -1.39 -4.53
CA MET A 64 46.27 -0.51 -5.68
C MET A 64 45.13 0.48 -5.39
N LYS A 65 45.38 1.77 -5.62
CA LYS A 65 44.34 2.80 -5.66
C LYS A 65 43.92 2.96 -7.12
N TYR A 66 42.63 2.92 -7.39
CA TYR A 66 42.10 3.20 -8.71
C TYR A 66 40.92 4.16 -8.62
N TYR A 67 40.72 4.89 -9.70
CA TYR A 67 39.64 5.81 -9.91
C TYR A 67 39.11 5.60 -11.31
N ALA A 68 37.80 5.45 -11.45
CA ALA A 68 37.13 5.43 -12.74
C ALA A 68 36.00 6.46 -12.76
N GLU A 69 35.90 7.23 -13.82
CA GLU A 69 34.71 7.99 -14.17
C GLU A 69 34.13 7.36 -15.44
N ILE A 70 32.87 6.92 -15.39
CA ILE A 70 32.21 6.26 -16.51
C ILE A 70 30.94 7.04 -16.82
N ARG A 71 30.83 7.50 -18.06
CA ARG A 71 29.65 8.18 -18.58
C ARG A 71 29.10 7.40 -19.76
N LEU A 72 27.89 6.86 -19.63
CA LEU A 72 27.16 6.24 -20.73
C LEU A 72 26.05 7.19 -21.19
N ARG A 73 25.92 7.36 -22.50
CA ARG A 73 24.84 8.12 -23.14
C ARG A 73 24.14 7.26 -24.18
N GLU A 74 22.82 7.46 -24.31
CA GLU A 74 21.99 6.80 -25.32
C GLU A 74 22.12 5.27 -25.30
N GLY A 75 22.25 4.73 -24.09
CA GLY A 75 22.46 3.31 -23.89
C GLY A 75 21.19 2.48 -24.01
N ALA A 76 21.36 1.21 -24.35
CA ALA A 76 20.31 0.21 -24.25
C ALA A 76 20.94 -1.15 -23.88
N TYR A 77 20.24 -1.95 -23.08
CA TYR A 77 20.69 -3.28 -22.66
C TYR A 77 19.50 -4.16 -22.28
N GLY A 78 19.26 -5.24 -23.03
CA GLY A 78 18.06 -6.07 -22.84
C GLY A 78 16.78 -5.23 -22.93
N ASP A 79 15.95 -5.26 -21.88
CA ASP A 79 14.72 -4.47 -21.77
C ASP A 79 14.95 -2.99 -21.36
N LEU A 80 16.20 -2.61 -21.05
CA LEU A 80 16.55 -1.24 -20.68
C LEU A 80 16.70 -0.37 -21.93
N SER A 81 16.02 0.76 -21.94
CA SER A 81 16.14 1.81 -22.96
C SER A 81 16.45 3.16 -22.31
N ASP A 82 16.86 4.15 -23.11
CA ASP A 82 17.25 5.48 -22.66
C ASP A 82 18.27 5.47 -21.50
N LEU A 83 19.16 4.46 -21.50
CA LEU A 83 20.12 4.26 -20.43
C LEU A 83 21.19 5.35 -20.49
N SER A 84 21.25 6.17 -19.46
CA SER A 84 22.30 7.15 -19.24
C SER A 84 22.90 6.94 -17.86
N LEU A 85 24.22 7.01 -17.76
CA LEU A 85 24.94 6.76 -16.52
C LEU A 85 26.03 7.81 -16.34
N ASP A 86 26.19 8.31 -15.13
CA ASP A 86 27.34 9.09 -14.69
C ASP A 86 27.76 8.57 -13.32
N VAL A 87 28.89 7.84 -13.29
CA VAL A 87 29.38 7.18 -12.08
C VAL A 87 30.86 7.41 -11.86
N ARG A 88 31.23 7.47 -10.58
CA ARG A 88 32.63 7.50 -10.13
C ARG A 88 32.90 6.30 -9.23
N ILE A 89 33.91 5.52 -9.58
CA ILE A 89 34.31 4.31 -8.87
C ILE A 89 35.67 4.55 -8.21
N LYS A 90 35.79 4.14 -6.95
CA LYS A 90 37.02 4.08 -6.15
C LYS A 90 37.14 2.67 -5.57
N PRO A 91 38.27 2.27 -4.92
CA PRO A 91 38.51 0.89 -4.56
C PRO A 91 37.42 0.20 -3.75
N ASP A 92 36.69 0.96 -2.92
CA ASP A 92 35.65 0.43 -2.05
C ASP A 92 34.39 1.31 -2.01
N SER A 93 34.18 2.11 -3.08
CA SER A 93 32.98 2.95 -3.18
C SER A 93 32.59 3.25 -4.63
N LEU A 94 31.28 3.28 -4.88
CA LEU A 94 30.65 3.74 -6.10
C LEU A 94 29.81 4.98 -5.78
N GLN A 95 30.07 6.08 -6.46
CA GLN A 95 29.20 7.25 -6.47
C GLN A 95 28.41 7.25 -7.78
N ILE A 96 27.10 7.37 -7.67
CA ILE A 96 26.15 7.49 -8.79
C ILE A 96 25.66 8.93 -8.79
N ASP A 97 26.19 9.74 -9.71
CA ASP A 97 25.80 11.14 -9.81
C ASP A 97 24.45 11.27 -10.52
N ASP A 98 24.23 10.47 -11.57
CA ASP A 98 22.94 10.35 -12.25
C ASP A 98 22.88 9.04 -13.05
N MET A 99 21.89 8.21 -12.79
CA MET A 99 21.56 7.04 -13.61
C MET A 99 20.11 7.17 -14.06
N ARG A 100 19.87 7.16 -15.37
CA ARG A 100 18.52 7.20 -15.95
C ARG A 100 18.32 6.03 -16.86
N PHE A 101 17.14 5.43 -16.83
CA PHE A 101 16.75 4.40 -17.79
C PHE A 101 15.23 4.25 -17.79
N LYS A 102 14.70 3.57 -18.80
CA LYS A 102 13.33 3.13 -18.87
C LYS A 102 13.26 1.61 -18.95
N ILE A 103 12.22 1.06 -18.33
CA ILE A 103 11.81 -0.34 -18.49
C ILE A 103 10.33 -0.31 -18.80
N ARG A 104 9.96 -0.69 -20.04
CA ARG A 104 8.58 -0.61 -20.53
C ARG A 104 8.01 0.80 -20.31
N GLU A 105 6.90 0.92 -19.61
CA GLU A 105 6.26 2.21 -19.31
C GLU A 105 6.86 2.95 -18.10
N SER A 106 7.84 2.34 -17.41
CA SER A 106 8.42 2.92 -16.19
C SER A 106 9.69 3.69 -16.49
N ASP A 107 9.84 4.86 -15.90
CA ASP A 107 11.08 5.63 -15.92
C ASP A 107 11.76 5.62 -14.55
N PHE A 108 13.09 5.61 -14.57
CA PHE A 108 13.91 5.57 -13.36
C PHE A 108 14.98 6.64 -13.45
N ARG A 109 15.18 7.36 -12.34
CA ARG A 109 16.32 8.22 -12.10
C ARG A 109 16.89 7.91 -10.72
N ILE A 110 18.11 7.40 -10.68
CA ILE A 110 18.79 6.96 -9.46
C ILE A 110 20.04 7.81 -9.26
N ALA A 111 20.26 8.25 -8.03
CA ALA A 111 21.51 8.88 -7.61
C ALA A 111 21.84 8.46 -6.18
N GLY A 112 23.11 8.47 -5.80
CA GLY A 112 23.54 8.10 -4.46
C GLY A 112 24.91 7.48 -4.40
N ARG A 113 25.16 6.66 -3.38
CA ARG A 113 26.45 6.02 -3.18
C ARG A 113 26.31 4.60 -2.65
N VAL A 114 27.29 3.77 -2.99
CA VAL A 114 27.50 2.44 -2.41
C VAL A 114 28.91 2.41 -1.85
N ILE A 115 29.09 1.90 -0.64
CA ILE A 115 30.39 1.73 0.00
C ILE A 115 30.57 0.29 0.46
N ASN A 116 31.81 -0.10 0.77
CA ASN A 116 32.14 -1.43 1.29
C ASN A 116 31.69 -2.54 0.34
N PHE A 117 32.34 -2.69 -0.81
CA PHE A 117 31.94 -3.68 -1.82
C PHE A 117 31.97 -5.13 -1.33
N LYS A 118 32.69 -5.42 -0.23
CA LYS A 118 32.64 -6.73 0.45
C LYS A 118 31.32 -6.96 1.19
N SER A 119 30.71 -5.91 1.74
CA SER A 119 29.38 -5.94 2.36
C SER A 119 28.64 -4.64 2.03
N PRO A 120 28.06 -4.54 0.81
CA PRO A 120 27.63 -3.26 0.27
C PRO A 120 26.58 -2.56 1.14
N ASP A 121 26.87 -1.32 1.52
CA ASP A 121 25.94 -0.39 2.15
C ASP A 121 25.61 0.75 1.16
N ALA A 122 24.35 0.86 0.80
CA ALA A 122 23.88 1.78 -0.22
C ALA A 122 23.01 2.90 0.37
N VAL A 123 23.26 4.15 -0.02
CA VAL A 123 22.34 5.27 0.23
C VAL A 123 21.94 5.84 -1.11
N LEU A 124 20.67 5.64 -1.49
CA LEU A 124 20.15 5.92 -2.82
C LEU A 124 18.93 6.84 -2.75
N THR A 125 18.75 7.59 -3.83
CA THR A 125 17.53 8.32 -4.14
C THR A 125 16.97 7.75 -5.43
N LEU A 126 15.66 7.48 -5.46
CA LEU A 126 14.91 7.02 -6.61
C LEU A 126 13.87 8.07 -6.97
N ARG A 127 13.90 8.57 -8.20
CA ARG A 127 12.85 9.41 -8.76
C ARG A 127 12.25 8.75 -9.98
N SER A 128 10.95 8.89 -10.14
CA SER A 128 10.22 8.33 -11.28
C SER A 128 8.98 9.19 -11.57
N LYS A 129 8.71 9.49 -12.84
CA LYS A 129 7.43 10.11 -13.22
C LYS A 129 6.32 9.07 -13.18
N LYS A 130 6.58 7.88 -13.70
CA LYS A 130 5.71 6.72 -13.70
C LYS A 130 6.50 5.46 -13.37
N LEU A 131 6.04 4.72 -12.36
CA LEU A 131 6.56 3.43 -11.97
C LEU A 131 5.44 2.40 -11.97
N ASN A 132 5.51 1.43 -12.87
CA ASN A 132 4.54 0.33 -12.94
C ASN A 132 5.19 -0.97 -12.48
N LEU A 133 4.99 -1.30 -11.20
CA LEU A 133 5.56 -2.51 -10.59
C LEU A 133 4.95 -3.80 -11.15
N ASP A 134 3.72 -3.74 -11.68
CA ASP A 134 3.04 -4.92 -12.25
C ASP A 134 3.64 -5.36 -13.58
N GLN A 135 4.37 -4.45 -14.24
CA GLN A 135 5.06 -4.70 -15.50
C GLN A 135 6.55 -5.00 -15.31
N LEU A 136 7.11 -4.87 -14.11
CA LEU A 136 8.53 -5.17 -13.91
C LEU A 136 8.79 -6.68 -13.90
N PRO A 137 9.94 -7.14 -14.43
CA PRO A 137 10.37 -8.53 -14.28
C PRO A 137 10.35 -8.95 -12.81
N GLY A 138 9.73 -10.10 -12.51
CA GLY A 138 9.53 -10.58 -11.13
C GLY A 138 8.25 -10.14 -10.43
N GLY A 139 7.42 -9.29 -11.06
CA GLY A 139 6.14 -8.81 -10.50
C GLY A 139 4.99 -9.83 -10.48
N LYS A 140 5.14 -11.00 -11.12
CA LYS A 140 4.17 -12.10 -11.06
C LYS A 140 4.82 -13.33 -10.41
N GLY A 141 4.30 -13.69 -9.24
CA GLY A 141 4.77 -14.80 -8.41
C GLY A 141 4.46 -16.17 -9.00
N GLU A 142 5.17 -16.57 -10.04
CA GLU A 142 5.27 -17.98 -10.44
C GLU A 142 6.75 -18.37 -10.52
N GLY A 143 7.17 -19.26 -9.61
CA GLY A 143 8.32 -20.17 -9.77
C GLY A 143 9.73 -19.58 -9.94
N GLY A 144 9.89 -18.26 -10.00
CA GLY A 144 11.20 -17.62 -10.22
C GLY A 144 12.19 -17.90 -9.08
N LYS A 145 13.40 -18.35 -9.43
CA LYS A 145 14.52 -18.49 -8.48
C LYS A 145 14.67 -17.19 -7.67
N ARG A 146 14.87 -17.33 -6.36
CA ARG A 146 15.01 -16.23 -5.38
C ARG A 146 16.11 -15.28 -5.84
N GLN A 147 15.74 -14.10 -6.34
CA GLN A 147 16.70 -13.10 -6.76
C GLN A 147 17.18 -12.35 -5.51
N VAL A 148 18.34 -12.74 -5.00
CA VAL A 148 19.00 -12.06 -3.88
C VAL A 148 19.47 -10.70 -4.38
N LEU A 149 19.07 -9.62 -3.70
CA LEU A 149 19.58 -8.29 -4.02
C LEU A 149 21.09 -8.25 -3.74
N PRO A 150 21.92 -7.69 -4.64
CA PRO A 150 23.38 -7.65 -4.50
C PRO A 150 23.86 -6.61 -3.45
N ILE A 151 23.00 -6.24 -2.50
CA ILE A 151 23.29 -5.30 -1.41
C ILE A 151 23.04 -5.98 -0.07
N SER A 152 23.90 -5.70 0.91
CA SER A 152 23.73 -6.23 2.28
C SER A 152 22.78 -5.35 3.09
N LYS A 153 22.95 -4.02 2.93
CA LYS A 153 22.16 -3.00 3.60
C LYS A 153 21.94 -1.83 2.64
N GLY A 154 20.83 -1.12 2.79
CA GLY A 154 20.70 0.16 2.15
C GLY A 154 19.56 1.01 2.68
N ARG A 155 19.60 2.29 2.33
CA ARG A 155 18.53 3.25 2.50
C ARG A 155 18.18 3.80 1.13
N VAL A 156 16.89 3.80 0.82
CA VAL A 156 16.36 4.41 -0.40
C VAL A 156 15.32 5.46 -0.03
N GLU A 157 15.51 6.68 -0.51
CA GLU A 157 14.47 7.71 -0.52
C GLU A 157 13.82 7.71 -1.91
N PHE A 158 12.50 7.74 -1.98
CA PHE A 158 11.77 7.67 -3.24
C PHE A 158 10.77 8.82 -3.40
N ASP A 159 10.70 9.35 -4.61
CA ASP A 159 9.72 10.34 -5.07
C ASP A 159 9.17 9.91 -6.43
N ILE A 160 7.94 9.40 -6.43
CA ILE A 160 7.30 8.78 -7.59
C ILE A 160 6.02 9.56 -7.91
N GLY A 161 5.93 10.08 -9.14
CA GLY A 161 4.76 10.84 -9.61
C GLY A 161 3.49 9.99 -9.68
N HIS A 162 3.58 8.83 -10.31
CA HIS A 162 2.50 7.85 -10.47
C HIS A 162 3.05 6.44 -10.27
N LEU A 163 2.53 5.73 -9.27
CA LEU A 163 2.88 4.36 -8.95
C LEU A 163 1.68 3.44 -9.25
N ILE A 164 1.91 2.41 -10.05
CA ILE A 164 0.97 1.32 -10.30
C ILE A 164 1.48 0.07 -9.59
N ILE A 165 0.66 -0.47 -8.68
CA ILE A 165 0.98 -1.69 -7.92
C ILE A 165 -0.29 -2.51 -7.65
N GLN A 166 -0.28 -3.78 -8.08
CA GLN A 166 -1.42 -4.69 -8.02
C GLN A 166 -2.70 -4.05 -8.59
N GLY A 167 -2.55 -3.33 -9.70
CA GLY A 167 -3.60 -2.55 -10.35
C GLY A 167 -4.07 -1.32 -9.57
N ASN A 168 -3.44 -0.94 -8.47
CA ASN A 168 -3.77 0.30 -7.74
C ASN A 168 -2.97 1.48 -8.29
N ASP A 169 -3.68 2.58 -8.55
CA ASP A 169 -3.08 3.85 -8.94
C ASP A 169 -2.86 4.75 -7.73
N LEU A 170 -1.59 4.97 -7.39
CA LEU A 170 -1.15 5.90 -6.36
C LEU A 170 -0.41 7.06 -7.04
N THR A 171 -0.63 8.28 -6.57
CA THR A 171 0.07 9.47 -7.11
C THR A 171 0.79 10.21 -6.01
N GLN A 172 1.80 10.99 -6.38
CA GLN A 172 2.64 11.76 -5.45
C GLN A 172 3.16 10.90 -4.29
N VAL A 173 3.75 9.75 -4.62
CA VAL A 173 4.23 8.78 -3.66
C VAL A 173 5.63 9.17 -3.21
N LYS A 174 5.77 9.54 -1.93
CA LYS A 174 7.04 9.98 -1.35
C LYS A 174 7.33 9.24 -0.07
N GLY A 175 8.57 8.81 0.13
CA GLY A 175 8.93 8.09 1.35
C GLY A 175 10.37 7.64 1.41
N ALA A 176 10.65 6.83 2.42
CA ALA A 176 11.94 6.20 2.61
C ALA A 176 11.78 4.75 3.06
N ALA A 177 12.67 3.89 2.58
CA ALA A 177 12.77 2.50 2.97
C ALA A 177 14.21 2.15 3.36
N LEU A 178 14.34 1.29 4.36
CA LEU A 178 15.58 0.61 4.71
C LEU A 178 15.51 -0.82 4.21
N TYR A 179 16.61 -1.31 3.67
CA TYR A 179 16.82 -2.69 3.34
C TYR A 179 17.93 -3.24 4.23
N GLN A 180 17.68 -4.33 4.93
CA GLN A 180 18.70 -5.05 5.70
C GLN A 180 18.23 -6.48 5.93
N ASN A 181 19.13 -7.46 5.87
CA ASN A 181 18.81 -8.87 6.19
C ASN A 181 17.57 -9.39 5.43
N ASN A 182 17.49 -9.15 4.11
CA ASN A 182 16.37 -9.57 3.25
C ASN A 182 15.01 -8.95 3.61
N ARG A 183 14.99 -7.81 4.31
CA ARG A 183 13.78 -7.15 4.79
C ARG A 183 13.74 -5.71 4.34
N PHE A 184 12.63 -5.29 3.76
CA PHE A 184 12.33 -3.88 3.49
C PHE A 184 11.49 -3.31 4.61
N GLN A 185 11.99 -2.27 5.26
CA GLN A 185 11.28 -1.48 6.26
C GLN A 185 10.96 -0.10 5.68
N ILE A 186 9.70 0.12 5.34
CA ILE A 186 9.16 1.41 4.93
C ILE A 186 8.96 2.26 6.19
N GLN A 187 9.85 3.22 6.42
CA GLN A 187 9.83 4.04 7.63
C GLN A 187 8.63 4.99 7.64
N ARG A 188 8.37 5.62 6.49
CA ARG A 188 7.23 6.49 6.24
C ARG A 188 7.01 6.60 4.74
N VAL A 189 5.77 6.52 4.32
CA VAL A 189 5.31 6.85 2.97
C VAL A 189 4.10 7.77 3.04
N GLN A 190 4.00 8.69 2.11
CA GLN A 190 2.83 9.52 1.82
C GLN A 190 2.43 9.31 0.37
N PHE A 191 1.14 9.36 0.09
CA PHE A 191 0.61 9.16 -1.26
C PHE A 191 -0.77 9.80 -1.39
N GLN A 192 -1.22 9.96 -2.63
CA GLN A 192 -2.62 10.25 -2.96
C GLN A 192 -3.22 9.04 -3.68
N ALA A 193 -4.47 8.72 -3.35
CA ALA A 193 -5.20 7.61 -3.95
C ALA A 193 -6.69 7.93 -3.93
N TYR A 194 -7.43 7.50 -4.96
CA TYR A 194 -8.89 7.62 -5.02
C TYR A 194 -9.43 9.03 -4.67
N GLY A 195 -8.70 10.10 -5.05
CA GLY A 195 -9.08 11.50 -4.76
C GLY A 195 -8.87 11.95 -3.31
N GLY A 196 -8.22 11.15 -2.46
CA GLY A 196 -7.84 11.51 -1.10
C GLY A 196 -6.35 11.30 -0.84
N LYS A 197 -5.95 11.39 0.43
CA LYS A 197 -4.55 11.33 0.88
C LYS A 197 -4.33 10.15 1.82
N GLY A 198 -3.17 9.53 1.71
CA GLY A 198 -2.75 8.39 2.51
C GLY A 198 -1.34 8.57 3.06
N SER A 199 -1.08 7.85 4.14
CA SER A 199 0.25 7.69 4.70
C SER A 199 0.37 6.30 5.31
N GLY A 200 1.59 5.80 5.41
CA GLY A 200 1.83 4.52 6.03
C GLY A 200 3.26 4.29 6.41
N LYS A 201 3.48 3.14 7.05
CA LYS A 201 4.77 2.55 7.34
C LYS A 201 4.58 1.05 7.37
N GLY A 202 5.66 0.30 7.31
CA GLY A 202 5.57 -1.14 7.44
C GLY A 202 6.84 -1.85 7.06
N GLU A 203 6.72 -3.15 6.96
CA GLU A 203 7.84 -4.03 6.82
C GLU A 203 7.41 -5.29 6.08
N ILE A 204 8.29 -5.75 5.19
CA ILE A 204 8.11 -6.99 4.46
C ILE A 204 9.44 -7.74 4.43
N ASP A 205 9.41 -9.01 4.78
CA ASP A 205 10.52 -9.94 4.59
C ASP A 205 10.39 -10.56 3.19
N LEU A 206 11.43 -10.45 2.35
CA LEU A 206 11.44 -10.90 0.96
C LEU A 206 11.68 -12.42 0.82
N SER A 207 11.13 -13.21 1.72
CA SER A 207 11.05 -14.67 1.59
C SER A 207 9.96 -15.05 0.58
N GLN A 208 9.98 -16.29 0.09
CA GLN A 208 9.00 -16.76 -0.93
C GLN A 208 7.54 -16.57 -0.48
N ARG A 209 7.27 -16.75 0.81
CA ARG A 209 5.96 -16.53 1.42
C ARG A 209 6.11 -15.43 2.49
N PRO A 210 6.10 -14.15 2.09
CA PRO A 210 6.64 -13.06 2.89
C PRO A 210 5.78 -12.76 4.12
N PRO A 211 6.32 -12.83 5.35
CA PRO A 211 5.77 -12.13 6.49
C PRO A 211 5.74 -10.62 6.23
N TYR A 212 4.64 -9.97 6.60
CA TYR A 212 4.50 -8.53 6.47
C TYR A 212 3.75 -7.91 7.64
N GLN A 213 4.02 -6.64 7.87
CA GLN A 213 3.26 -5.77 8.77
C GLN A 213 3.15 -4.38 8.17
N PHE A 214 1.93 -3.83 8.11
CA PHE A 214 1.66 -2.50 7.59
C PHE A 214 0.78 -1.71 8.53
N GLU A 215 1.08 -0.43 8.66
CA GLU A 215 0.17 0.56 9.24
C GLU A 215 -0.17 1.58 8.16
N VAL A 216 -1.47 1.77 7.91
CA VAL A 216 -1.97 2.70 6.89
C VAL A 216 -2.99 3.63 7.52
N ARG A 217 -2.89 4.91 7.20
CA ARG A 217 -3.90 5.93 7.49
C ARG A 217 -4.27 6.63 6.19
N ALA A 218 -5.55 6.66 5.86
CA ALA A 218 -6.04 7.38 4.70
C ALA A 218 -7.27 8.21 5.04
N ARG A 219 -7.41 9.36 4.38
CA ARG A 219 -8.50 10.30 4.59
C ARG A 219 -9.07 10.79 3.27
N ASP A 220 -10.38 10.98 3.29
CA ASP A 220 -11.19 11.60 2.24
C ASP A 220 -11.07 10.89 0.88
N LEU A 221 -10.86 9.57 0.91
CA LEU A 221 -10.91 8.71 -0.27
C LEU A 221 -12.34 8.70 -0.83
N ASP A 222 -12.49 8.65 -2.15
CA ASP A 222 -13.78 8.43 -2.79
C ASP A 222 -14.25 6.99 -2.54
N ALA A 223 -15.32 6.83 -1.75
CA ALA A 223 -15.82 5.51 -1.36
C ALA A 223 -16.27 4.69 -2.57
N ARG A 224 -16.90 5.32 -3.57
CA ARG A 224 -17.39 4.61 -4.77
C ARG A 224 -16.23 4.02 -5.55
N ARG A 225 -15.20 4.82 -5.83
CA ARG A 225 -14.01 4.36 -6.57
C ARG A 225 -13.28 3.26 -5.80
N LEU A 226 -13.14 3.42 -4.49
CA LEU A 226 -12.48 2.44 -3.62
C LEU A 226 -13.22 1.10 -3.60
N PHE A 227 -14.52 1.10 -3.28
CA PHE A 227 -15.29 -0.14 -3.18
C PHE A 227 -15.50 -0.82 -4.54
N GLN A 228 -15.60 -0.05 -5.63
CA GLN A 228 -15.63 -0.61 -6.97
C GLN A 228 -14.33 -1.36 -7.26
N LYS A 229 -13.18 -0.79 -6.89
CA LYS A 229 -11.87 -1.41 -7.15
C LYS A 229 -11.64 -2.69 -6.35
N PHE A 230 -11.96 -2.68 -5.06
CA PHE A 230 -11.62 -3.80 -4.16
C PHE A 230 -12.72 -4.85 -4.02
N LEU A 231 -13.99 -4.46 -4.14
CA LEU A 231 -15.13 -5.35 -3.93
C LEU A 231 -16.03 -5.50 -5.17
N GLY A 232 -15.80 -4.74 -6.24
CA GLY A 232 -16.72 -4.67 -7.37
C GLY A 232 -18.06 -4.00 -7.03
N ILE A 233 -18.09 -3.17 -5.97
CA ILE A 233 -19.30 -2.55 -5.43
C ILE A 233 -19.29 -1.04 -5.73
N SER A 234 -20.15 -0.58 -6.64
CA SER A 234 -20.27 0.83 -7.04
C SER A 234 -21.40 1.60 -6.34
N ASN A 235 -22.26 0.90 -5.61
CA ASN A 235 -23.48 1.46 -5.03
C ASN A 235 -23.26 2.15 -3.67
N ILE A 236 -22.01 2.24 -3.18
CA ILE A 236 -21.64 2.96 -1.97
C ILE A 236 -20.94 4.26 -2.36
N THR A 237 -21.49 5.40 -1.96
CA THR A 237 -20.92 6.75 -2.23
C THR A 237 -20.47 7.42 -0.95
N GLY A 238 -19.72 8.51 -1.04
CA GLY A 238 -19.29 9.33 0.10
C GLY A 238 -17.78 9.40 0.25
N LYS A 239 -17.31 9.86 1.41
CA LYS A 239 -15.88 9.96 1.74
C LYS A 239 -15.49 8.86 2.73
N PHE A 240 -14.49 8.08 2.37
CA PHE A 240 -13.93 7.01 3.19
C PHE A 240 -12.67 7.47 3.91
N ARG A 241 -12.58 7.14 5.20
CA ARG A 241 -11.40 7.33 6.05
C ARG A 241 -11.09 6.02 6.73
N THR A 242 -9.80 5.75 6.92
CA THR A 242 -9.37 4.52 7.56
C THR A 242 -8.06 4.68 8.31
N ARG A 243 -7.92 3.91 9.38
CA ARG A 243 -6.66 3.62 10.05
C ARG A 243 -6.60 2.11 10.26
N LEU A 244 -5.66 1.46 9.62
CA LEU A 244 -5.47 0.01 9.66
C LEU A 244 -4.08 -0.31 10.20
N LYS A 245 -4.01 -1.34 11.03
CA LYS A 245 -2.79 -2.09 11.32
C LYS A 245 -3.04 -3.52 10.84
N THR A 246 -2.19 -3.99 9.94
CA THR A 246 -2.37 -5.27 9.26
C THR A 246 -1.07 -6.05 9.33
N GLU A 247 -1.17 -7.35 9.53
CA GLU A 247 -0.06 -8.29 9.51
C GLU A 247 -0.52 -9.61 8.90
N GLY A 248 0.42 -10.35 8.35
CA GLY A 248 0.12 -11.64 7.74
C GLY A 248 1.34 -12.28 7.11
N ILE A 249 1.11 -13.39 6.43
CA ILE A 249 2.15 -14.17 5.75
C ILE A 249 1.61 -14.52 4.37
N GLY A 250 2.26 -14.04 3.31
CA GLY A 250 1.88 -14.24 1.92
C GLY A 250 0.70 -13.37 1.45
N PHE A 251 0.63 -13.15 0.14
CA PHE A 251 -0.39 -12.28 -0.50
C PHE A 251 -1.41 -13.05 -1.34
N GLY A 252 -1.31 -14.38 -1.43
CA GLY A 252 -2.27 -15.19 -2.17
C GLY A 252 -3.66 -15.18 -1.52
N PRO A 253 -4.75 -15.47 -2.26
CA PRO A 253 -6.10 -15.51 -1.69
C PRO A 253 -6.24 -16.43 -0.47
N GLU A 254 -5.64 -17.62 -0.51
CA GLU A 254 -5.63 -18.56 0.62
C GLU A 254 -4.78 -18.06 1.79
N ASP A 255 -3.65 -17.40 1.52
CA ASP A 255 -2.82 -16.76 2.54
C ASP A 255 -3.59 -15.65 3.25
N ILE A 256 -4.24 -14.78 2.51
CA ILE A 256 -5.09 -13.71 3.05
C ILE A 256 -6.20 -14.31 3.91
N ARG A 257 -6.89 -15.36 3.43
CA ARG A 257 -7.98 -16.00 4.16
C ARG A 257 -7.52 -16.59 5.51
N ARG A 258 -6.32 -17.17 5.56
CA ARG A 258 -5.82 -17.91 6.74
C ARG A 258 -4.99 -17.04 7.69
N ASN A 259 -4.15 -16.17 7.14
CA ASN A 259 -3.06 -15.52 7.86
C ASN A 259 -3.30 -14.02 8.08
N LEU A 260 -4.26 -13.40 7.40
CA LEU A 260 -4.54 -11.97 7.57
C LEU A 260 -5.06 -11.68 8.98
N SER A 261 -4.32 -10.82 9.68
CA SER A 261 -4.68 -10.21 10.94
C SER A 261 -4.75 -8.71 10.73
N CYS A 262 -5.90 -8.10 11.00
CA CYS A 262 -6.07 -6.65 10.87
C CYS A 262 -6.84 -6.09 12.06
N ASP A 263 -6.35 -4.99 12.63
CA ASP A 263 -7.09 -4.12 13.53
C ASP A 263 -7.30 -2.79 12.84
N GLY A 264 -8.54 -2.35 12.77
CA GLY A 264 -8.89 -1.23 11.93
C GLY A 264 -9.99 -0.37 12.51
N TYR A 265 -9.96 0.88 12.11
CA TYR A 265 -11.08 1.79 12.23
C TYR A 265 -11.40 2.34 10.84
N ILE A 266 -12.67 2.29 10.45
CA ILE A 266 -13.17 2.84 9.20
C ILE A 266 -14.29 3.85 9.46
N ALA A 267 -14.34 4.89 8.64
CA ALA A 267 -15.45 5.83 8.59
C ALA A 267 -15.88 6.09 7.15
N LEU A 268 -17.18 6.13 6.92
CA LEU A 268 -17.80 6.67 5.72
C LEU A 268 -18.60 7.91 6.09
N LEU A 269 -18.39 8.99 5.37
CA LEU A 269 -18.99 10.29 5.65
C LEU A 269 -19.80 10.77 4.46
N LYS A 270 -20.98 11.35 4.74
CA LYS A 270 -21.86 12.05 3.81
C LYS A 270 -22.07 11.28 2.52
N GLY A 271 -22.74 10.14 2.63
CA GLY A 271 -22.87 9.21 1.52
C GLY A 271 -24.22 8.53 1.46
N GLU A 272 -24.31 7.59 0.53
CA GLU A 272 -25.51 6.83 0.28
C GLU A 272 -25.12 5.40 -0.09
N ILE A 273 -25.89 4.43 0.39
CA ILE A 273 -25.84 3.05 -0.08
C ILE A 273 -27.09 2.81 -0.93
N ARG A 274 -26.93 2.44 -2.20
CA ARG A 274 -28.03 2.12 -3.11
C ARG A 274 -28.21 0.62 -3.25
N ASP A 275 -29.44 0.15 -3.33
CA ASP A 275 -29.79 -1.23 -3.68
C ASP A 275 -29.03 -2.31 -2.91
N PHE A 276 -28.66 -2.02 -1.66
CA PHE A 276 -27.95 -2.98 -0.83
C PHE A 276 -28.95 -3.97 -0.24
N GLY A 277 -28.92 -5.19 -0.78
CA GLY A 277 -29.91 -6.24 -0.50
C GLY A 277 -30.14 -6.50 0.99
N PHE A 278 -29.10 -6.41 1.82
CA PHE A 278 -29.23 -6.56 3.27
C PHE A 278 -30.13 -5.48 3.89
N THR A 279 -29.87 -4.21 3.59
CA THR A 279 -30.64 -3.07 4.12
C THR A 279 -32.07 -3.10 3.61
N ASN A 280 -32.26 -3.38 2.32
CA ASN A 280 -33.60 -3.48 1.73
C ASN A 280 -34.45 -4.56 2.42
N LYS A 281 -33.87 -5.75 2.66
CA LYS A 281 -34.56 -6.83 3.37
C LYS A 281 -34.83 -6.52 4.83
N LEU A 282 -33.96 -5.76 5.50
CA LEU A 282 -34.18 -5.32 6.87
C LEU A 282 -35.35 -4.32 6.96
N LEU A 283 -35.39 -3.33 6.06
CA LEU A 283 -36.48 -2.35 6.02
C LEU A 283 -37.82 -3.00 5.68
N GLU A 284 -37.83 -3.93 4.72
CA GLU A 284 -38.99 -4.74 4.38
C GLU A 284 -39.48 -5.58 5.57
N TRP A 285 -38.57 -6.24 6.29
CA TRP A 285 -38.90 -7.00 7.50
C TRP A 285 -39.47 -6.11 8.61
N LEU A 286 -38.99 -4.86 8.72
CA LEU A 286 -39.54 -3.85 9.63
C LEU A 286 -40.83 -3.19 9.13
N LYS A 287 -41.31 -3.54 7.93
CA LYS A 287 -42.45 -2.91 7.25
C LYS A 287 -42.30 -1.39 7.10
N ILE A 288 -41.07 -0.92 6.87
CA ILE A 288 -40.73 0.48 6.58
C ILE A 288 -40.56 0.63 5.07
N THR A 289 -41.01 1.76 4.50
CA THR A 289 -40.99 2.01 3.05
C THR A 289 -39.63 1.76 2.41
N LYS A 290 -39.67 1.11 1.24
CA LYS A 290 -38.50 0.74 0.43
C LYS A 290 -38.19 1.86 -0.54
N GLU A 291 -37.16 2.65 -0.25
CA GLU A 291 -36.73 3.71 -1.17
C GLU A 291 -35.53 3.29 -2.03
N GLY A 292 -35.01 2.06 -1.89
CA GLY A 292 -33.81 1.57 -2.61
C GLY A 292 -32.53 2.36 -2.29
N ARG A 293 -32.64 3.38 -1.44
CA ARG A 293 -31.59 4.33 -1.09
C ARG A 293 -31.49 4.39 0.42
N PHE A 294 -30.26 4.31 0.90
CA PHE A 294 -29.95 4.39 2.33
C PHE A 294 -28.94 5.52 2.54
N PRO A 295 -29.43 6.77 2.63
CA PRO A 295 -28.56 7.92 2.89
C PRO A 295 -28.06 7.89 4.32
N TYR A 296 -26.78 8.18 4.51
CA TYR A 296 -26.15 8.21 5.81
C TYR A 296 -25.32 9.49 5.97
N LYS A 297 -25.36 10.04 7.19
CA LYS A 297 -24.45 11.11 7.60
C LYS A 297 -23.08 10.52 7.85
N ASP A 298 -23.00 9.52 8.73
CA ASP A 298 -21.75 8.90 9.13
C ASP A 298 -21.97 7.39 9.35
N ILE A 299 -21.05 6.55 8.88
CA ILE A 299 -20.90 5.15 9.27
C ILE A 299 -19.52 5.01 9.88
N ASN A 300 -19.46 4.52 11.10
CA ASN A 300 -18.24 4.42 11.90
C ASN A 300 -18.10 3.00 12.38
N ALA A 301 -16.98 2.34 12.12
CA ALA A 301 -16.79 0.96 12.53
C ALA A 301 -15.36 0.66 13.03
N THR A 302 -15.28 0.00 14.17
CA THR A 302 -14.07 -0.72 14.60
C THR A 302 -14.13 -2.15 14.08
N ILE A 303 -13.14 -2.52 13.27
CA ILE A 303 -13.03 -3.84 12.64
C ILE A 303 -11.84 -4.63 13.18
N LYS A 304 -12.03 -5.93 13.33
CA LYS A 304 -10.95 -6.89 13.56
C LYS A 304 -11.07 -8.03 12.58
N ILE A 305 -10.04 -8.28 11.78
CA ILE A 305 -10.00 -9.42 10.87
C ILE A 305 -9.11 -10.48 11.48
N ARG A 306 -9.63 -11.69 11.68
CA ARG A 306 -8.87 -12.86 12.12
C ARG A 306 -9.47 -14.11 11.49
N LYS A 307 -8.63 -15.03 11.03
CA LYS A 307 -9.05 -16.36 10.52
C LYS A 307 -10.21 -16.28 9.51
N GLY A 308 -10.11 -15.35 8.54
CA GLY A 308 -11.13 -15.17 7.50
C GLY A 308 -12.48 -14.62 7.97
N LYS A 309 -12.53 -13.98 9.14
CA LYS A 309 -13.73 -13.36 9.70
C LYS A 309 -13.46 -11.91 10.08
N VAL A 310 -14.35 -11.02 9.67
CA VAL A 310 -14.43 -9.64 10.14
C VAL A 310 -15.34 -9.60 11.35
N ARG A 311 -14.81 -9.19 12.50
CA ARG A 311 -15.57 -8.86 13.70
C ARG A 311 -15.77 -7.35 13.77
N PHE A 312 -17.00 -6.95 14.04
CA PHE A 312 -17.39 -5.57 14.28
C PHE A 312 -17.60 -5.36 15.78
N ASP A 313 -16.72 -4.60 16.41
CA ASP A 313 -16.77 -4.30 17.85
C ASP A 313 -17.73 -3.16 18.17
N ASP A 314 -17.93 -2.26 17.22
CA ASP A 314 -18.94 -1.23 17.19
C ASP A 314 -19.15 -0.79 15.75
N VAL A 315 -20.40 -0.74 15.29
CA VAL A 315 -20.75 -0.03 14.05
C VAL A 315 -21.85 0.94 14.39
N LEU A 316 -21.58 2.24 14.24
CA LEU A 316 -22.55 3.30 14.38
C LEU A 316 -22.89 3.85 13.00
N VAL A 317 -24.14 3.68 12.58
CA VAL A 317 -24.69 4.29 11.37
C VAL A 317 -25.64 5.39 11.79
N GLN A 318 -25.43 6.60 11.28
CA GLN A 318 -26.29 7.74 11.57
C GLN A 318 -26.98 8.18 10.29
N THR A 319 -28.32 8.18 10.30
CA THR A 319 -29.14 8.70 9.20
C THR A 319 -30.05 9.82 9.70
N ARG A 320 -30.86 10.40 8.81
CA ARG A 320 -31.88 11.39 9.18
C ARG A 320 -33.04 10.77 9.97
N THR A 321 -33.34 9.51 9.70
CA THR A 321 -34.54 8.81 10.18
C THR A 321 -34.27 7.88 11.35
N ALA A 322 -33.05 7.36 11.48
CA ALA A 322 -32.67 6.47 12.56
C ALA A 322 -31.14 6.46 12.78
N ASP A 323 -30.76 6.08 13.99
CA ASP A 323 -29.40 5.64 14.29
C ASP A 323 -29.40 4.11 14.44
N TYR A 324 -28.37 3.46 13.91
CA TYR A 324 -28.17 2.01 13.99
C TYR A 324 -26.88 1.71 14.74
N LEU A 325 -26.95 0.71 15.59
CA LEU A 325 -25.80 0.13 16.29
C LEU A 325 -25.70 -1.33 15.94
N LEU A 326 -24.61 -1.74 15.31
CA LEU A 326 -24.37 -3.14 14.95
C LEU A 326 -23.13 -3.67 15.67
N PHE A 327 -23.26 -4.91 16.15
CA PHE A 327 -22.17 -5.76 16.64
C PHE A 327 -22.26 -7.10 15.94
N GLY A 328 -21.13 -7.76 15.72
CA GLY A 328 -21.17 -9.14 15.28
C GLY A 328 -20.04 -9.52 14.33
N THR A 329 -20.30 -10.48 13.46
CA THR A 329 -19.29 -11.04 12.57
C THR A 329 -19.78 -11.20 11.14
N LEU A 330 -18.87 -11.03 10.18
CA LEU A 330 -19.00 -11.32 8.77
C LEU A 330 -17.86 -12.25 8.36
N GLY A 331 -18.17 -13.48 7.97
CA GLY A 331 -17.19 -14.37 7.36
C GLY A 331 -16.86 -13.95 5.93
N PHE A 332 -15.67 -14.27 5.44
CA PHE A 332 -15.31 -14.12 4.03
C PHE A 332 -16.19 -14.99 3.10
N ASP A 333 -16.84 -16.01 3.66
CA ASP A 333 -17.88 -16.82 3.03
C ASP A 333 -19.26 -16.12 2.98
N GLY A 334 -19.34 -14.87 3.45
CA GLY A 334 -20.56 -14.08 3.47
C GLY A 334 -21.52 -14.41 4.62
N ARG A 335 -21.18 -15.34 5.52
CA ARG A 335 -22.03 -15.65 6.68
C ARG A 335 -22.02 -14.51 7.69
N ILE A 336 -23.20 -14.17 8.21
CA ILE A 336 -23.38 -13.10 9.18
C ILE A 336 -23.97 -13.61 10.48
N ASP A 337 -23.51 -13.03 11.58
CA ASP A 337 -24.17 -13.10 12.88
C ASP A 337 -24.09 -11.71 13.50
N TYR A 338 -25.17 -10.94 13.35
CA TYR A 338 -25.26 -9.57 13.80
C TYR A 338 -26.33 -9.41 14.89
N ARG A 339 -26.02 -8.52 15.81
CA ARG A 339 -26.98 -7.91 16.74
C ARG A 339 -27.07 -6.43 16.41
N ILE A 340 -28.27 -5.99 16.06
CA ILE A 340 -28.57 -4.64 15.57
C ILE A 340 -29.54 -3.98 16.55
N THR A 341 -29.24 -2.75 16.97
CA THR A 341 -30.20 -1.90 17.68
C THR A 341 -30.51 -0.71 16.77
N VAL A 342 -31.79 -0.51 16.46
CA VAL A 342 -32.26 0.64 15.67
C VAL A 342 -33.00 1.60 16.58
N THR A 343 -32.61 2.87 16.57
CA THR A 343 -33.28 3.95 17.31
C THR A 343 -33.84 4.95 16.32
N PHE A 344 -35.16 4.97 16.16
CA PHE A 344 -35.82 5.85 15.20
C PHE A 344 -35.92 7.29 15.73
N ASN A 345 -35.95 8.27 14.83
CA ASN A 345 -36.29 9.64 15.19
C ASN A 345 -37.76 9.73 15.65
N ARG A 346 -38.17 10.86 16.22
CA ARG A 346 -39.52 11.04 16.76
C ARG A 346 -40.61 10.90 15.68
N GLU A 347 -40.34 11.34 14.47
CA GLU A 347 -41.28 11.30 13.36
C GLU A 347 -41.61 9.86 12.95
N VAL A 348 -40.58 9.06 12.65
CA VAL A 348 -40.75 7.64 12.28
C VAL A 348 -41.29 6.83 13.46
N SER A 349 -40.87 7.16 14.69
CA SER A 349 -41.40 6.53 15.90
C SER A 349 -42.91 6.69 16.04
N LYS A 350 -43.47 7.88 15.77
CA LYS A 350 -44.92 8.11 15.78
C LYS A 350 -45.64 7.26 14.73
N ARG A 351 -45.08 7.15 13.52
CA ARG A 351 -45.65 6.32 12.44
C ARG A 351 -45.65 4.84 12.82
N LEU A 352 -44.53 4.34 13.35
CA LEU A 352 -44.39 2.95 13.77
C LEU A 352 -45.39 2.56 14.87
N LYS A 353 -45.65 3.44 15.84
CA LYS A 353 -46.65 3.21 16.90
C LYS A 353 -48.08 3.09 16.37
N ARG A 354 -48.41 3.84 15.32
CA ARG A 354 -49.73 3.73 14.66
C ARG A 354 -49.86 2.41 13.88
N LEU A 355 -48.77 1.93 13.27
CA LEU A 355 -48.75 0.71 12.45
C LEU A 355 -48.69 -0.57 13.29
N HIS A 356 -47.96 -0.55 14.40
CA HIS A 356 -47.75 -1.67 15.29
C HIS A 356 -48.22 -1.23 16.66
N ALA A 357 -49.37 -1.76 17.11
CA ALA A 357 -49.96 -1.48 18.42
C ALA A 357 -48.88 -1.32 19.51
N ASP A 358 -49.03 -0.29 20.37
CA ASP A 358 -48.01 0.28 21.28
C ASP A 358 -47.22 -0.72 22.16
N TRP A 359 -47.69 -1.96 22.30
CA TRP A 359 -47.19 -2.94 23.28
C TRP A 359 -45.92 -3.70 22.87
N LEU A 360 -45.52 -3.70 21.59
CA LEU A 360 -44.40 -4.54 21.12
C LEU A 360 -43.01 -3.90 21.24
N PHE A 361 -42.91 -2.57 21.30
CA PHE A 361 -41.62 -1.88 21.19
C PHE A 361 -41.34 -0.93 22.36
N TYR A 362 -40.13 -1.02 22.89
CA TYR A 362 -39.66 -0.08 23.91
C TYR A 362 -39.57 1.34 23.33
N THR A 363 -40.13 2.32 24.04
CA THR A 363 -39.95 3.75 23.78
C THR A 363 -38.98 4.33 24.79
N ASP A 364 -37.95 5.03 24.33
CA ASP A 364 -37.00 5.72 25.20
C ASP A 364 -37.64 6.97 25.87
N PRO A 365 -36.99 7.59 26.87
CA PRO A 365 -37.54 8.78 27.54
C PRO A 365 -37.77 9.99 26.61
N ARG A 366 -37.19 9.99 25.41
CA ARG A 366 -37.37 11.05 24.39
C ARG A 366 -38.51 10.74 23.42
N GLY A 367 -39.27 9.67 23.67
CA GLY A 367 -40.37 9.25 22.81
C GLY A 367 -39.93 8.51 21.54
N ARG A 368 -38.69 8.02 21.48
CA ARG A 368 -38.15 7.29 20.31
C ARG A 368 -38.35 5.79 20.46
N VAL A 369 -38.81 5.14 19.40
CA VAL A 369 -38.93 3.68 19.31
C VAL A 369 -37.54 3.07 19.13
N VAL A 370 -37.23 2.06 19.95
CA VAL A 370 -35.99 1.29 19.87
C VAL A 370 -36.31 -0.18 19.60
N ILE A 371 -35.69 -0.74 18.56
CA ILE A 371 -35.88 -2.14 18.16
C ILE A 371 -34.54 -2.86 18.23
N ASP A 372 -34.47 -3.97 18.95
CA ASP A 372 -33.30 -4.85 18.99
C ASP A 372 -33.56 -6.11 18.13
N ILE A 373 -32.63 -6.40 17.21
CA ILE A 373 -32.79 -7.35 16.12
C ILE A 373 -31.55 -8.26 16.05
N PHE A 374 -31.76 -9.55 15.81
CA PHE A 374 -30.73 -10.46 15.33
C PHE A 374 -30.82 -10.57 13.82
N ALA A 375 -29.67 -10.58 13.14
CA ALA A 375 -29.57 -10.93 11.73
C ALA A 375 -28.57 -12.07 11.55
N LYS A 376 -29.04 -13.22 11.06
CA LYS A 376 -28.23 -14.42 10.82
C LYS A 376 -28.35 -14.88 9.37
N GLY A 377 -27.57 -15.86 8.95
CA GLY A 377 -27.60 -16.42 7.59
C GLY A 377 -26.44 -15.87 6.76
N THR A 378 -26.70 -15.44 5.53
CA THR A 378 -25.70 -14.78 4.69
C THR A 378 -26.08 -13.33 4.42
N ILE A 379 -25.10 -12.49 4.05
CA ILE A 379 -25.36 -11.08 3.74
C ILE A 379 -26.37 -10.91 2.60
N THR A 380 -26.43 -11.86 1.66
CA THR A 380 -27.38 -11.88 0.54
C THR A 380 -28.72 -12.52 0.89
N ARG A 381 -28.77 -13.43 1.88
CA ARG A 381 -29.99 -14.11 2.35
C ARG A 381 -30.09 -14.04 3.89
N PRO A 382 -30.27 -12.83 4.45
CA PRO A 382 -30.36 -12.67 5.90
C PRO A 382 -31.71 -13.17 6.42
N ARG A 383 -31.71 -13.67 7.65
CA ARG A 383 -32.90 -13.98 8.46
C ARG A 383 -32.90 -13.07 9.67
N PHE A 384 -34.00 -12.34 9.86
CA PHE A 384 -34.16 -11.39 10.95
C PHE A 384 -35.09 -11.91 12.04
N SER A 385 -34.78 -11.62 13.29
CA SER A 385 -35.66 -11.91 14.43
C SER A 385 -35.49 -10.86 15.53
N LEU A 386 -36.51 -10.69 16.37
CA LEU A 386 -36.43 -9.77 17.50
C LEU A 386 -35.55 -10.35 18.62
N ASP A 387 -34.69 -9.51 19.23
CA ASP A 387 -34.02 -9.83 20.49
C ASP A 387 -35.00 -9.62 21.66
N LYS A 388 -35.98 -10.53 21.77
CA LYS A 388 -37.07 -10.47 22.76
C LYS A 388 -36.54 -10.32 24.19
N LYS A 389 -35.43 -10.98 24.51
CA LYS A 389 -34.77 -10.88 25.83
C LYS A 389 -34.33 -9.45 26.11
N ARG A 390 -33.65 -8.80 25.15
CA ARG A 390 -33.19 -7.42 25.29
C ARG A 390 -34.33 -6.41 25.31
N ILE A 391 -35.35 -6.62 24.49
CA ILE A 391 -36.57 -5.80 24.50
C ILE A 391 -37.24 -5.86 25.88
N GLN A 392 -37.45 -7.07 26.44
CA GLN A 392 -38.00 -7.25 27.79
C GLN A 392 -37.15 -6.57 28.87
N MET A 393 -35.82 -6.67 28.78
CA MET A 393 -34.92 -5.98 29.72
C MET A 393 -35.04 -4.44 29.65
N ARG A 394 -35.27 -3.86 28.47
CA ARG A 394 -35.51 -2.42 28.32
C ARG A 394 -36.87 -2.01 28.87
N ILE A 395 -37.93 -2.77 28.59
CA ILE A 395 -39.28 -2.53 29.12
C ILE A 395 -39.28 -2.56 30.65
N LYS A 396 -38.60 -3.55 31.25
CA LYS A 396 -38.38 -3.64 32.70
C LYS A 396 -37.44 -2.57 33.26
N LYS A 397 -37.01 -1.60 32.45
CA LYS A 397 -36.10 -0.50 32.82
C LYS A 397 -34.73 -0.96 33.37
N LYS A 398 -34.39 -2.25 33.22
CA LYS A 398 -33.10 -2.86 33.62
C LYS A 398 -31.95 -2.45 32.70
N ILE A 399 -32.29 -2.06 31.46
CA ILE A 399 -31.36 -1.41 30.53
C ILE A 399 -31.86 0.01 30.30
N ARG A 400 -31.37 0.94 31.13
CA ARG A 400 -31.53 2.39 30.94
C ARG A 400 -30.14 2.99 30.77
N GLY A 401 -29.88 3.67 29.66
CA GLY A 401 -28.75 4.59 29.56
C GLY A 401 -27.35 3.97 29.38
N ASN A 402 -27.05 3.45 28.19
CA ASN A 402 -25.67 3.45 27.68
C ASN A 402 -25.59 3.70 26.16
N TRP A 403 -26.73 3.94 25.50
CA TRP A 403 -26.82 4.19 24.07
C TRP A 403 -26.17 5.51 23.67
N GLU A 404 -26.64 6.62 24.26
CA GLU A 404 -26.09 7.95 23.97
C GLU A 404 -24.62 8.04 24.40
N LYS A 405 -24.24 7.43 25.53
CA LYS A 405 -22.84 7.36 25.95
C LYS A 405 -21.98 6.62 24.91
N LYS A 406 -22.37 5.41 24.48
CA LYS A 406 -21.65 4.65 23.47
C LYS A 406 -21.57 5.37 22.13
N LYS A 407 -22.65 6.04 21.72
CA LYS A 407 -22.66 6.92 20.54
C LYS A 407 -21.64 8.05 20.67
N GLN A 408 -21.63 8.76 21.80
CA GLN A 408 -20.66 9.82 22.08
C GLN A 408 -19.22 9.31 22.15
N ASP A 409 -18.99 8.13 22.73
CA ASP A 409 -17.67 7.51 22.80
C ASP A 409 -17.13 7.18 21.40
N ILE A 410 -17.96 6.60 20.54
CA ILE A 410 -17.61 6.36 19.13
C ILE A 410 -17.31 7.68 18.43
N ILE A 411 -18.19 8.69 18.55
CA ILE A 411 -17.99 10.03 17.95
C ILE A 411 -16.68 10.66 18.40
N LYS A 412 -16.38 10.63 19.71
CA LYS A 412 -15.11 11.14 20.28
C LYS A 412 -13.92 10.38 19.72
N LYS A 413 -14.00 9.05 19.61
CA LYS A 413 -12.96 8.21 19.00
C LYS A 413 -12.70 8.62 17.54
N VAL A 414 -13.73 8.86 16.74
CA VAL A 414 -13.58 9.32 15.35
C VAL A 414 -12.83 10.65 15.29
N LYS A 415 -13.23 11.61 16.13
CA LYS A 415 -12.58 12.92 16.22
C LYS A 415 -11.12 12.78 16.62
N GLY A 416 -10.79 11.96 17.62
CA GLY A 416 -9.39 11.73 18.00
C GLY A 416 -8.54 11.02 16.94
N LEU A 417 -9.16 10.26 16.03
CA LEU A 417 -8.45 9.52 14.98
C LEU A 417 -8.24 10.33 13.69
N PHE A 418 -9.15 11.26 13.36
CA PHE A 418 -9.13 11.97 12.07
C PHE A 418 -9.34 13.49 12.15
N GLY A 419 -9.67 14.00 13.34
CA GLY A 419 -9.89 15.42 13.60
C GLY A 419 -8.61 16.23 13.69
#